data_AF-A0A0H3ZQ60-F1
#
_entry.id   AF-A0A0H3ZQ60-F1
#
_cell.length_a   1.000
_cell.length_b   1.000
_cell.length_c   1.000
_cell.angle_alpha   90.00
_cell.angle_beta   90.00
_cell.angle_gamma   90.00
#
_symmetry.space_group_name_H-M   'P 1'
#
loop_
_entity.id
_entity.type
_entity.pdbx_description
1 polymer ?
#
loop_
_entity_poly.entity_id
_entity_poly.type
_entity_poly.pdbx_seq_one_letter_code
_entity_poly.pdbx_strand_id
1 'polypeptide(L)' 'MASYTIETRKLKSGEPRFKVTIIVKKNSRIIHRESKNSKKESAR' A
#
# COMPACT_ATOMS: atom_id res chain seq x y z
N MET A 1 16.38 -4.61 -6.08
CA MET A 1 15.92 -3.60 -5.10
C MET A 1 14.43 -3.78 -4.88
N ALA A 2 13.98 -3.84 -3.63
CA ALA A 2 12.56 -3.85 -3.29
C ALA A 2 12.23 -2.55 -2.55
N SER A 3 11.08 -1.95 -2.86
CA SER A 3 10.56 -0.77 -2.18
C SER A 3 9.15 -1.04 -1.69
N TYR A 4 8.89 -0.64 -0.46
CA TYR A 4 7.62 -0.79 0.22
C TYR A 4 7.08 0.60 0.58
N THR A 5 5.85 0.91 0.20
CA THR A 5 5.22 2.21 0.41
C THR A 5 3.86 2.04 1.05
N ILE A 6 3.62 2.73 2.17
CA ILE A 6 2.30 2.83 2.81
C ILE A 6 1.76 4.23 2.55
N GLU A 7 0.61 4.30 1.89
CA GLU A 7 -0.16 5.52 1.72
C GLU A 7 -1.37 5.48 2.68
N THR A 8 -1.55 6.52 3.48
CA THR A 8 -2.73 6.67 4.33
C THR A 8 -3.69 7.67 3.68
N ARG A 9 -4.94 7.27 3.48
CA ARG A 9 -6.00 8.14 2.95
C ARG A 9 -7.22 8.12 3.87
N LYS A 10 -7.88 9.26 4.04
CA LYS A 10 -9.22 9.32 4.65
C LYS A 10 -10.25 9.30 3.54
N LEU A 11 -11.28 8.47 3.67
CA LEU A 11 -12.45 8.54 2.79
C LEU A 11 -13.25 9.81 3.11
N LYS A 12 -14.11 10.23 2.16
CA LYS A 12 -15.06 11.32 2.39
C LYS A 12 -15.99 11.05 3.60
N SER A 13 -16.21 9.77 3.93
CA SER A 13 -16.94 9.32 5.12
C SER A 13 -16.17 9.45 6.44
N GLY A 14 -14.91 9.90 6.42
CA GLY A 14 -14.05 9.98 7.60
C GLY A 14 -13.28 8.69 7.93
N GLU A 15 -13.59 7.57 7.26
CA GLU A 15 -12.91 6.29 7.51
C GLU A 15 -11.44 6.33 7.07
N PRO A 16 -10.49 5.96 7.95
CA PRO A 16 -9.08 5.79 7.58
C PRO A 16 -8.90 4.52 6.75
N ARG A 17 -8.25 4.66 5.59
CA ARG A 17 -7.80 3.56 4.74
C ARG A 17 -6.29 3.62 4.57
N PHE A 18 -5.68 2.45 4.54
CA PHE A 18 -4.29 2.29 4.19
C PHE A 18 -4.20 1.60 2.83
N LYS A 19 -3.27 2.06 2.01
CA LYS A 19 -2.91 1.42 0.76
C LYS A 19 -1.44 1.09 0.84
N VAL A 20 -1.16 -0.20 0.80
CA VAL A 20 0.19 -0.73 0.79
C VAL A 20 0.54 -1.04 -0.65
N THR A 21 1.69 -0.56 -1.11
CA THR A 21 2.23 -0.86 -2.43
C THR A 21 3.64 -1.44 -2.26
N ILE A 22 3.85 -2.63 -2.82
CA ILE A 22 5.15 -3.31 -2.88
C ILE A 22 5.61 -3.29 -4.33
N ILE A 23 6.84 -2.83 -4.57
CA ILE A 23 7.44 -2.81 -5.91
C ILE A 23 8.81 -3.46 -5.83
N VAL A 24 9.02 -4.50 -6.63
CA VAL A 24 10.30 -5.19 -6.74
C VAL A 24 10.90 -4.89 -8.11
N LYS A 25 12.14 -4.40 -8.12
CA LYS A 25 12.92 -4.09 -9.32
C LYS A 25 14.16 -4.98 -9.42
N LYS A 26 14.42 -5.49 -10.62
CA LYS A 26 15.67 -6.16 -11.03
C LYS A 26 16.22 -5.45 -12.26
N ASN A 27 17.48 -5.03 -12.24
CA ASN A 27 18.13 -4.29 -13.33
C ASN A 27 17.29 -3.10 -13.80
N SER A 28 16.81 -2.28 -12.87
CA SER A 28 15.92 -1.13 -13.09
C SER A 28 14.53 -1.43 -13.67
N ARG A 29 14.22 -2.69 -14.01
CA ARG A 29 12.89 -3.14 -14.48
C ARG A 29 12.03 -3.64 -13.31
N ILE A 30 10.77 -3.23 -13.27
CA ILE A 30 9.81 -3.75 -12.29
C ILE A 30 9.47 -5.20 -12.66
N ILE A 31 9.71 -6.13 -11.74
CA ILE A 31 9.41 -7.56 -11.91
C ILE A 31 8.17 -7.99 -11.12
N HIS A 32 7.80 -7.25 -10.08
CA HIS A 32 6.62 -7.53 -9.28
C HIS A 32 6.07 -6.23 -8.71
N ARG A 33 4.74 -6.10 -8.74
CA ARG A 33 4.01 -4.99 -8.14
C ARG A 33 2.74 -5.52 -7.52
N GLU A 34 2.59 -5.33 -6.21
CA GLU A 34 1.37 -5.64 -5.49
C GLU A 34 0.85 -4.37 -4.83
N SER A 35 -0.47 -4.16 -4.89
CA SER A 35 -1.13 -3.09 -4.14
C SER A 35 -2.32 -3.66 -3.38
N LYS A 36 -2.31 -3.51 -2.07
CA LYS A 36 -3.37 -3.98 -1.19
C LYS A 36 -3.97 -2.81 -0.42
N ASN A 37 -5.29 -2.71 -0.47
CA ASN A 37 -6.04 -1.70 0.24
C ASN A 37 -6.57 -2.36 1.51
N SER A 38 -6.11 -1.92 2.67
CA SER A 38 -6.66 -2.37 3.95
C SER A 38 -7.53 -1.27 4.55
N LYS A 39 -8.68 -1.67 5.09
CA LYS A 39 -9.35 -0.85 6.10
C LYS A 39 -8.45 -0.83 7.32
N LYS A 40 -8.42 0.26 8.08
CA LYS A 40 -7.90 0.19 9.44
C LYS A 40 -8.72 -0.87 10.15
N GLU A 41 -8.11 -2.02 10.47
CA GLU A 41 -8.72 -2.90 11.44
C GLU A 41 -8.85 -2.04 12.70
N SER A 42 -10.09 -1.77 13.10
CA SER A 42 -10.32 -1.26 14.44
C SER A 42 -9.77 -2.34 15.34
N ALA A 43 -8.57 -2.14 15.88
CA ALA A 43 -8.08 -2.94 16.99
C ALA A 43 -9.18 -2.89 18.04
N ARG A 44 -9.95 -3.97 18.15
CA ARG A 44 -11.06 -4.14 19.06
C ARG A 44 -10.71 -5.31 19.96
#